data_AF-A0A6M0B420-F1
#
_entry.id   AF-A0A6M0B420-F1
#
_cell.length_a   1.000
_cell.length_b   1.000
_cell.length_c   1.000
_cell.angle_alpha   90.00
_cell.angle_beta   90.00
_cell.angle_gamma   90.00
#
_symmetry.space_group_name_H-M   'P 1'
#
loop_
_entity.id
_entity.type
_entity.pdbx_description
1 polymer ?
#
loop_
_entity_poly.entity_id
_entity_poly.type
_entity_poly.pdbx_seq_one_letter_code
_entity_poly.pdbx_strand_id
1 'polypeptide(L)'
;MLIEDYFDQIDLLLSSSLIVKGLTIEREKRGMYEGFIRGKINFQDNSLLHFREFVYVEISIDRKMYSYQYMNYDNNLIFRYDNTEHHRKLNLATFPHHKHDGSEDNIVQSNAPFLAEVLKEIEKILV
;
A
#
# COMPACT_ATOMS: atom_id res chain seq x y z
N MET A 1 -11.80 -2.90 -15.93
CA MET A 1 -10.59 -3.47 -16.59
C MET A 1 -10.43 -4.91 -16.14
N LEU A 2 -9.64 -5.75 -16.84
CA LEU A 2 -9.31 -7.07 -16.30
C LEU A 2 -8.35 -6.93 -15.12
N ILE A 3 -8.34 -7.93 -14.25
CA ILE A 3 -7.42 -7.94 -13.09
C ILE A 3 -5.96 -7.95 -13.53
N GLU A 4 -5.63 -8.59 -14.66
CA GLU A 4 -4.30 -8.53 -15.24
C GLU A 4 -3.89 -7.10 -15.62
N ASP A 5 -4.79 -6.30 -16.19
CA ASP A 5 -4.52 -4.90 -16.54
C ASP A 5 -4.16 -4.08 -15.28
N TYR A 6 -4.80 -4.39 -14.15
CA TYR A 6 -4.50 -3.75 -12.87
C TYR A 6 -3.10 -4.13 -12.37
N PHE A 7 -2.75 -5.41 -12.45
CA PHE A 7 -1.42 -5.86 -12.06
C PHE A 7 -0.33 -5.23 -12.92
N ASP A 8 -0.56 -5.09 -14.23
CA ASP A 8 0.38 -4.45 -15.15
C ASP A 8 0.52 -2.94 -14.86
N GLN A 9 -0.56 -2.27 -14.44
CA GLN A 9 -0.48 -0.87 -13.98
C GLN A 9 0.37 -0.72 -12.71
N ILE A 10 0.27 -1.65 -11.77
CA ILE A 10 1.12 -1.65 -10.56
C ILE A 10 2.59 -1.89 -10.94
N ASP A 11 2.87 -2.81 -11.87
CA ASP A 11 4.23 -3.04 -12.37
C ASP A 11 4.82 -1.81 -13.04
N LEU A 12 4.04 -1.15 -13.91
CA LEU A 12 4.48 0.05 -14.59
C LEU A 12 4.75 1.19 -13.59
N LEU A 13 3.88 1.36 -12.59
CA LEU A 13 4.07 2.34 -11.52
C LEU A 13 5.38 2.09 -10.76
N LEU A 14 5.66 0.83 -10.40
CA LEU A 14 6.84 0.49 -9.60
C LEU A 14 8.13 0.52 -10.41
N SER A 15 8.11 0.06 -11.66
CA SER A 15 9.28 0.06 -12.55
C SER A 15 9.67 1.45 -13.05
N SER A 16 8.73 2.40 -13.08
CA SER A 16 9.00 3.80 -13.47
C SER A 16 9.44 4.71 -12.30
N SER A 17 9.42 4.20 -11.07
CA SER A 17 9.78 4.98 -9.88
C SER A 17 11.29 5.01 -9.66
N LEU A 18 11.89 6.21 -9.62
CA LEU A 18 13.35 6.39 -9.47
C LEU A 18 13.87 6.05 -8.07
N ILE A 19 13.01 6.08 -7.05
CA ILE A 19 13.37 5.75 -5.68
C ILE A 19 13.44 4.24 -5.43
N VAL A 20 12.83 3.42 -6.31
CA VAL A 20 12.80 1.97 -6.18
C VAL A 20 14.15 1.38 -6.57
N LYS A 21 14.78 0.67 -5.64
CA LYS A 21 16.05 -0.05 -5.83
C LYS A 21 15.84 -1.51 -6.19
N GLY A 22 14.82 -2.14 -5.63
CA GLY A 22 14.50 -3.54 -5.91
C GLY A 22 13.09 -3.89 -5.44
N LEU A 23 12.46 -4.85 -6.11
CA LEU A 23 11.09 -5.25 -5.82
C LEU A 23 10.92 -6.76 -5.91
N THR A 24 9.98 -7.29 -5.13
CA THR A 24 9.46 -8.66 -5.25
C THR A 24 7.95 -8.59 -5.16
N ILE A 25 7.25 -9.15 -6.15
CA ILE A 25 5.79 -9.08 -6.26
C ILE A 25 5.22 -10.48 -6.45
N GLU A 26 4.12 -10.76 -5.77
CA GLU A 26 3.29 -11.94 -5.96
C GLU A 26 1.87 -11.52 -6.33
N ARG A 27 1.27 -12.24 -7.28
CA ARG A 27 -0.09 -12.00 -7.79
C ARG A 27 -0.91 -13.26 -7.71
N GLU A 28 -2.18 -13.11 -7.37
CA GLU A 28 -3.15 -14.20 -7.35
C GLU A 28 -4.42 -13.73 -8.03
N LYS A 29 -4.67 -14.21 -9.24
CA LYS A 29 -5.94 -13.98 -9.94
C LYS A 29 -7.03 -14.86 -9.31
N ARG A 30 -8.17 -14.26 -8.95
CA ARG A 30 -9.34 -14.97 -8.38
C ARG A 30 -10.60 -14.91 -9.24
N GLY A 31 -10.57 -14.11 -10.30
CA GLY A 31 -11.62 -14.01 -11.30
C GLY A 31 -11.18 -13.07 -12.41
N MET A 32 -12.07 -12.74 -13.34
CA MET A 32 -11.73 -11.80 -14.42
C MET A 32 -11.42 -10.39 -13.92
N TYR A 33 -12.06 -10.00 -12.81
CA TYR A 33 -11.98 -8.64 -12.27
C TYR A 33 -11.53 -8.62 -10.81
N GLU A 34 -11.12 -9.75 -10.24
CA GLU A 34 -10.77 -9.86 -8.82
C GLU A 34 -9.42 -10.55 -8.64
N GLY A 35 -8.60 -10.03 -7.73
CA GLY A 35 -7.32 -10.65 -7.40
C GLY A 35 -6.60 -9.99 -6.25
N PHE A 36 -5.52 -10.66 -5.86
CA PHE A 36 -4.62 -10.23 -4.81
C PHE A 36 -3.27 -9.85 -5.41
N ILE A 37 -2.67 -8.77 -4.93
CA ILE A 37 -1.28 -8.41 -5.22
C ILE A 37 -0.59 -8.03 -3.92
N ARG A 38 0.63 -8.53 -3.72
CA ARG A 38 1.49 -8.12 -2.60
C ARG A 38 2.92 -8.01 -3.05
N GLY A 39 3.68 -7.18 -2.37
CA GLY A 39 5.08 -7.07 -2.65
C GLY A 39 5.89 -6.41 -1.56
N LYS A 40 7.21 -6.50 -1.76
CA LYS A 40 8.23 -5.84 -0.97
C LYS A 40 9.04 -4.96 -1.90
N ILE A 41 9.20 -3.70 -1.52
CA ILE A 41 9.95 -2.70 -2.27
C ILE A 41 11.09 -2.22 -1.38
N ASN A 42 12.32 -2.33 -1.88
CA ASN A 42 13.51 -1.74 -1.28
C ASN A 42 13.78 -0.41 -1.97
N PHE A 43 14.04 0.64 -1.19
CA PHE A 43 14.43 1.95 -1.71
C PHE A 43 15.95 2.18 -1.63
N GLN A 44 16.42 3.30 -2.19
CA GLN A 44 17.85 3.60 -2.30
C GLN A 44 18.58 3.69 -0.95
N ASP A 45 17.92 4.20 0.08
CA ASP A 45 18.43 4.30 1.46
C ASP A 45 18.31 2.98 2.27
N ASN A 46 17.85 1.91 1.61
CA ASN A 46 17.52 0.61 2.21
C ASN A 46 16.30 0.61 3.14
N SER A 47 15.47 1.67 3.12
CA SER A 47 14.12 1.60 3.66
C SER A 47 13.24 0.63 2.85
N LEU A 48 12.14 0.19 3.45
CA LEU A 48 11.30 -0.90 2.96
C LEU A 48 9.82 -0.50 2.94
N LEU A 49 9.13 -0.78 1.84
CA LEU A 49 7.66 -0.78 1.79
C LEU A 49 7.15 -2.20 1.57
N HIS A 50 6.38 -2.71 2.52
CA HIS A 50 5.54 -3.89 2.33
C HIS A 50 4.14 -3.46 1.93
N PHE A 51 3.65 -3.94 0.79
CA PHE A 51 2.29 -3.65 0.34
C PHE A 51 1.49 -4.92 0.08
N ARG A 52 0.17 -4.83 0.27
CA ARG A 52 -0.81 -5.84 -0.15
C ARG A 52 -2.11 -5.16 -0.52
N GLU A 53 -2.79 -5.71 -1.51
CA GLU A 53 -4.10 -5.28 -1.94
C GLU A 53 -4.93 -6.50 -2.38
N PHE A 54 -6.18 -6.53 -1.97
CA PHE A 54 -7.22 -7.39 -2.52
C PHE A 54 -8.23 -6.49 -3.22
N VAL A 55 -8.37 -6.64 -4.54
CA VAL A 55 -9.09 -5.67 -5.38
C VAL A 55 -10.16 -6.32 -6.23
N TYR A 56 -11.20 -5.54 -6.50
CA TYR A 56 -12.18 -5.76 -7.55
C TYR A 56 -12.13 -4.59 -8.55
N VAL A 57 -12.02 -4.84 -9.85
CA VAL A 57 -11.64 -3.81 -10.85
C VAL A 57 -12.56 -3.72 -12.08
N GLU A 58 -13.77 -4.28 -12.01
CA GLU A 58 -14.71 -4.29 -13.15
C GLU A 58 -15.08 -2.88 -13.60
N ILE A 59 -15.62 -2.07 -12.67
CA ILE A 59 -16.13 -0.71 -12.91
C ILE A 59 -15.11 0.34 -12.46
N SER A 60 -14.52 0.16 -11.28
CA SER A 60 -13.52 1.02 -10.67
C SER A 60 -12.59 0.17 -9.81
N ILE A 61 -11.43 0.72 -9.42
CA ILE A 61 -10.53 0.02 -8.48
C ILE A 61 -11.12 0.09 -7.08
N ASP A 62 -11.75 -1.01 -6.65
CA ASP A 62 -12.28 -1.19 -5.31
C ASP A 62 -11.33 -2.07 -4.49
N ARG A 63 -10.60 -1.47 -3.55
CA ARG A 63 -9.68 -2.17 -2.64
C ARG A 63 -10.46 -2.69 -1.42
N LYS A 64 -10.94 -3.92 -1.52
CA LYS A 64 -11.60 -4.65 -0.42
C LYS A 64 -10.68 -4.76 0.80
N MET A 65 -9.39 -4.99 0.57
CA MET A 65 -8.36 -4.94 1.60
C MET A 65 -7.12 -4.25 1.06
N TYR A 66 -6.44 -3.47 1.89
CA TYR A 66 -5.10 -2.99 1.58
C TYR A 66 -4.26 -2.81 2.84
N SER A 67 -2.94 -2.83 2.67
CA SER A 67 -2.00 -2.35 3.67
C SER A 67 -0.73 -1.86 2.97
N TYR A 68 -0.20 -0.73 3.42
CA TYR A 68 1.06 -0.14 2.98
C TYR A 68 1.90 0.19 4.21
N GLN A 69 2.87 -0.67 4.55
CA GLN A 69 3.72 -0.51 5.72
C GLN A 69 5.12 -0.08 5.29
N TYR A 70 5.46 1.18 5.57
CA TYR A 70 6.76 1.76 5.29
C TYR A 70 7.63 1.78 6.55
N MET A 71 8.87 1.31 6.42
CA MET A 71 9.82 1.13 7.52
C MET A 71 11.20 1.63 7.13
N ASN A 72 11.96 2.12 8.10
CA ASN A 72 13.36 2.51 7.89
C ASN A 72 14.28 1.27 7.74
N TYR A 73 15.58 1.49 7.53
CA TYR A 73 16.57 0.42 7.36
C TYR A 73 16.74 -0.49 8.60
N ASP A 74 16.35 -0.03 9.78
CA ASP A 74 16.32 -0.79 11.05
C ASP A 74 15.00 -1.57 11.25
N ASN A 75 14.09 -1.57 10.26
CA ASN A 75 12.73 -2.10 10.32
C ASN A 75 11.81 -1.40 11.33
N ASN A 76 12.14 -0.18 11.76
CA ASN A 76 11.23 0.62 12.57
C ASN A 76 10.13 1.21 11.68
N LEU A 77 8.88 1.13 12.16
CA LEU A 77 7.72 1.67 11.47
C LEU A 77 7.86 3.20 11.31
N ILE A 78 7.78 3.68 10.07
CA ILE A 78 7.63 5.10 9.78
C ILE A 78 6.14 5.40 9.67
N PHE A 79 5.42 4.66 8.82
CA PHE A 79 3.96 4.69 8.80
C PHE A 79 3.37 3.39 8.27
N ARG A 80 2.11 3.13 8.62
CA ARG A 80 1.29 2.14 7.91
C ARG A 80 -0.09 2.69 7.61
N TYR A 81 -0.53 2.54 6.36
CA TYR A 81 -1.94 2.73 6.00
C TYR A 81 -2.59 1.36 5.83
N ASP A 82 -3.74 1.12 6.45
CA ASP A 82 -4.55 -0.07 6.18
C ASP A 82 -6.04 0.16 6.46
N ASN A 83 -6.86 -0.83 6.11
CA ASN A 83 -8.31 -0.80 6.28
C ASN A 83 -8.84 -1.96 7.14
N THR A 84 -8.03 -2.50 8.05
CA THR A 84 -8.47 -3.57 8.95
C THR A 84 -9.51 -3.07 9.95
N GLU A 85 -10.56 -3.87 10.20
CA GLU A 85 -11.72 -3.44 11.00
C GLU A 85 -11.50 -3.52 12.54
N HIS A 86 -10.25 -3.45 13.02
CA HIS A 86 -9.94 -3.68 14.43
C HIS A 86 -10.16 -2.44 15.32
N HIS A 87 -10.20 -1.24 14.75
CA HIS A 87 -10.18 0.02 15.50
C HIS A 87 -11.54 0.73 15.60
N ARG A 88 -12.66 -0.02 15.55
CA ARG A 88 -14.02 0.53 15.67
C ARG A 88 -14.21 1.44 16.90
N LYS A 89 -13.52 1.13 18.01
CA LYS A 89 -13.61 1.89 19.28
C LYS A 89 -13.01 3.31 19.19
N LEU A 90 -12.19 3.60 18.19
CA LEU A 90 -11.57 4.92 18.00
C LEU A 90 -12.50 5.94 17.34
N ASN A 91 -13.67 5.52 16.82
CA ASN A 91 -14.67 6.40 16.17
C ASN A 91 -14.07 7.35 15.12
N LEU A 92 -13.13 6.86 14.30
CA LEU A 92 -12.53 7.64 13.23
C LEU A 92 -13.56 7.93 12.14
N ALA A 93 -13.63 9.17 11.67
CA ALA A 93 -14.54 9.56 10.58
C ALA A 93 -14.25 8.81 9.26
N THR A 94 -13.02 8.32 9.10
CA THR A 94 -12.55 7.59 7.93
C THR A 94 -12.62 6.07 8.09
N PHE A 95 -13.20 5.54 9.18
CA PHE A 95 -13.27 4.09 9.42
C PHE A 95 -13.86 3.34 8.20
N PRO A 96 -13.25 2.21 7.76
CA PRO A 96 -12.16 1.47 8.41
C PRO A 96 -10.75 1.99 8.10
N HIS A 97 -10.60 3.03 7.30
CA HIS A 97 -9.30 3.56 6.87
C HIS A 97 -8.63 4.37 7.98
N HIS A 98 -7.37 4.04 8.23
CA HIS A 98 -6.55 4.70 9.24
C HIS A 98 -5.06 4.64 8.88
N LYS A 99 -4.27 5.45 9.57
CA LYS A 99 -2.81 5.45 9.50
C LYS A 99 -2.22 5.19 10.89
N HIS A 100 -1.28 4.27 10.98
CA HIS A 100 -0.34 4.16 12.10
C HIS A 100 0.84 5.10 11.80
N ASP A 101 1.09 6.09 12.65
CA ASP A 101 2.06 7.16 12.39
C ASP A 101 3.23 7.08 13.37
N GLY A 102 4.37 6.57 12.90
CA GLY A 102 5.59 6.33 13.69
C GLY A 102 5.51 5.16 14.68
N SER A 103 4.32 4.67 15.04
CA SER A 103 4.15 3.48 15.89
C SER A 103 2.81 2.79 15.66
N GLU A 104 2.74 1.50 16.03
CA GLU A 104 1.51 0.69 15.95
C GLU A 104 0.39 1.25 16.83
N ASP A 105 0.72 1.92 17.94
CA ASP A 105 -0.27 2.45 18.88
C ASP A 105 -0.73 3.88 18.53
N ASN A 106 0.00 4.59 17.66
CA ASN A 106 -0.36 5.95 17.26
C ASN A 106 -1.24 5.94 16.00
N ILE A 107 -2.55 5.77 16.20
CA ILE A 107 -3.52 5.64 15.11
C ILE A 107 -4.22 6.97 14.85
N VAL A 108 -4.13 7.45 13.61
CA VAL A 108 -4.73 8.70 13.16
C VAL A 108 -5.70 8.48 12.01
N GLN A 109 -6.61 9.45 11.84
CA GLN A 109 -7.49 9.48 10.67
C GLN A 109 -6.66 9.62 9.40
N SER A 110 -7.06 8.90 8.37
CA SER A 110 -6.42 8.98 7.08
C SER A 110 -7.42 8.67 5.99
N ASN A 111 -7.24 9.30 4.84
CA ASN A 111 -7.84 8.83 3.61
C ASN A 111 -7.31 7.42 3.28
N ALA A 112 -7.86 6.79 2.25
CA ALA A 112 -7.32 5.54 1.71
C ALA A 112 -6.38 5.85 0.52
N PRO A 113 -5.10 6.23 0.74
CA PRO A 113 -4.21 6.59 -0.36
C PRO A 113 -3.95 5.38 -1.25
N PHE A 114 -3.86 5.57 -2.56
CA PHE A 114 -3.37 4.55 -3.49
C PHE A 114 -1.85 4.38 -3.39
N LEU A 115 -1.33 3.25 -3.86
CA LEU A 115 0.11 2.96 -3.85
C LEU A 115 0.94 4.09 -4.48
N ALA A 116 0.44 4.73 -5.55
CA ALA A 116 1.10 5.87 -6.18
C ALA A 116 1.22 7.10 -5.25
N GLU A 117 0.23 7.34 -4.39
CA GLU A 117 0.27 8.42 -3.40
C GLU A 117 1.26 8.08 -2.28
N VAL A 118 1.30 6.81 -1.85
CA VAL A 118 2.28 6.33 -0.86
C VAL A 118 3.70 6.45 -1.39
N LEU A 119 3.96 6.07 -2.65
CA LEU A 119 5.29 6.24 -3.27
C LEU A 119 5.71 7.71 -3.31
N LYS A 120 4.80 8.64 -3.58
CA LYS A 120 5.07 10.09 -3.54
C LYS A 120 5.35 10.60 -2.12
N GLU A 121 4.68 10.06 -1.11
CA GLU A 121 4.99 10.38 0.30
C GLU A 121 6.39 9.90 0.66
N ILE A 122 6.76 8.67 0.27
CA ILE A 122 8.10 8.13 0.50
C ILE A 122 9.17 8.93 -0.25
N GLU A 123 8.92 9.28 -1.51
CA GLU A 123 9.84 10.12 -2.29
C GLU A 123 10.17 11.44 -1.59
N LYS A 124 9.17 12.09 -0.98
CA LYS A 124 9.38 13.33 -0.20
C LYS A 124 10.17 13.13 1.10
N ILE A 125 10.22 11.91 1.63
CA ILE A 125 11.00 11.58 2.83
C ILE A 125 12.46 11.33 2.45
N LEU A 126 12.70 10.78 1.24
CA LEU A 126 14.02 10.41 0.75
C LEU A 126 14.78 11.56 0.07
N VAL A 127 14.08 12.58 -0.42
CA VAL A 127 14.63 13.75 -1.14
C VAL A 127 14.89 14.93 -0.21
#